data_AF-A0A7S2UAN7-F1
#
_entry.id   AF-A0A7S2UAN7-F1
#
_cell.length_a   1.000
_cell.length_b   1.000
_cell.length_c   1.000
_cell.angle_alpha   90.00
_cell.angle_beta   90.00
_cell.angle_gamma   90.00
#
_symmetry.space_group_name_H-M   'P 1'
#
loop_
_entity.id
_entity.type
_entity.pdbx_description
1 polymer ?
#
loop_
_entity_poly.entity_id
_entity_poly.type
_entity_poly.pdbx_seq_one_letter_code
_entity_poly.pdbx_strand_id
1 'polypeptide(L)'
;MATEASSLITKLGEDGPTKEVVEKAKAGFEKVKEATKETVDAITKAVNSAKGDAPLSFRLMVVLGGTAMIVTNFFSIFGRFLTLNLTGAIISLYCVIFGLIIVLLESGTSMPESVVSSIHEYAKFLEFTWGRGLLYILSGTLQLSNWGPIDLIVGWLMTILGVFAIIVGVSTAKKLKELTAAIETEEDLKKRWSEADADGDGSLDAKELYDFAEKAGLKLSKYEIATAFSTIDKNFDDLLQFEEFYEWWNKDDRQIV
;
A
#
# COMPACT_ATOMS: atom_id res chain seq x y z
N MET A 1 -50.17 28.31 16.81
CA MET A 1 -48.75 28.26 16.39
C MET A 1 -47.94 27.20 17.13
N ALA A 2 -47.90 27.13 18.48
CA ALA A 2 -47.19 26.05 19.18
C ALA A 2 -47.85 24.66 19.03
N THR A 3 -49.17 24.61 18.86
CA THR A 3 -49.95 23.35 18.74
C THR A 3 -49.81 22.67 17.38
N GLU A 4 -49.65 23.44 16.30
CA GLU A 4 -49.46 22.90 14.94
C GLU A 4 -48.06 22.33 14.74
N ALA A 5 -47.02 22.99 15.28
CA ALA A 5 -45.64 22.52 15.22
C ALA A 5 -45.47 21.18 15.97
N SER A 6 -46.15 21.02 17.12
CA SER A 6 -46.14 19.75 17.85
C SER A 6 -46.83 18.62 17.08
N SER A 7 -47.91 18.92 16.34
CA SER A 7 -48.62 17.91 15.52
C SER A 7 -47.83 17.45 14.29
N LEU A 8 -47.02 18.34 13.71
CA LEU A 8 -46.13 18.05 12.58
C LEU A 8 -44.94 17.18 13.01
N ILE A 9 -44.39 17.43 14.20
CA ILE A 9 -43.30 16.61 14.77
C ILE A 9 -43.80 15.21 15.15
N THR A 10 -45.04 15.09 15.68
CA THR A 10 -45.66 13.78 15.96
C THR A 10 -45.91 12.99 14.66
N LYS A 11 -46.39 13.63 13.59
CA LYS A 11 -46.56 12.98 12.27
C LYS A 11 -45.25 12.55 11.62
N LEU A 12 -44.16 13.31 11.81
CA LEU A 12 -42.84 12.96 11.31
C LEU A 12 -42.16 11.82 12.10
N GLY A 13 -42.66 11.49 13.28
CA GLY A 13 -42.18 10.37 14.10
C GLY A 13 -42.93 9.04 13.91
N GLU A 14 -44.12 9.06 13.29
CA GLU A 14 -44.97 7.87 13.12
C GLU A 14 -44.73 7.13 11.79
N ASP A 15 -44.33 7.83 10.72
CA ASP A 15 -43.98 7.18 9.46
C ASP A 15 -42.49 6.84 9.45
N GLY A 16 -42.15 5.68 10.02
CA GLY A 16 -40.85 5.04 9.82
C GLY A 16 -40.50 4.92 8.32
N PRO A 17 -39.22 4.68 7.97
CA PRO A 17 -38.78 4.64 6.58
C PRO A 17 -39.71 3.75 5.74
N THR A 18 -40.27 4.31 4.67
CA THR A 18 -41.25 3.61 3.83
C THR A 18 -40.69 2.28 3.36
N LYS A 19 -41.55 1.25 3.24
CA LYS A 19 -41.14 -0.12 2.85
C LYS A 19 -40.25 -0.13 1.59
N GLU A 20 -40.48 0.80 0.67
CA GLU A 20 -39.69 0.99 -0.54
C GLU A 20 -38.24 1.43 -0.27
N VAL A 21 -38.01 2.32 0.70
CA VAL A 21 -36.67 2.76 1.12
C VAL A 21 -35.92 1.61 1.80
N VAL A 22 -36.61 0.83 2.63
CA VAL A 22 -36.04 -0.36 3.28
C VAL A 22 -35.69 -1.46 2.26
N GLU A 23 -36.52 -1.66 1.24
CA GLU A 23 -36.23 -2.62 0.16
C GLU A 23 -35.04 -2.18 -0.70
N LYS A 24 -34.99 -0.90 -1.11
CA LYS A 24 -33.85 -0.37 -1.87
C LYS A 24 -32.54 -0.47 -1.08
N ALA A 25 -32.59 -0.21 0.24
CA ALA A 25 -31.44 -0.38 1.11
C ALA A 25 -31.01 -1.86 1.22
N LYS A 26 -31.95 -2.80 1.35
CA LYS A 26 -31.66 -4.25 1.36
C LYS A 26 -31.07 -4.74 0.04
N ALA A 27 -31.63 -4.31 -1.10
CA ALA A 27 -31.13 -4.66 -2.42
C ALA A 27 -29.72 -4.10 -2.66
N GLY A 28 -29.45 -2.87 -2.20
CA GLY A 28 -28.10 -2.31 -2.18
C GLY A 28 -27.14 -3.11 -1.31
N PHE A 29 -27.59 -3.53 -0.12
CA PHE A 29 -26.78 -4.33 0.80
C PHE A 29 -26.42 -5.72 0.24
N GLU A 30 -27.36 -6.42 -0.41
CA GLU A 30 -27.07 -7.72 -1.03
C GLU A 30 -26.12 -7.59 -2.24
N LYS A 31 -26.25 -6.55 -3.07
CA LYS A 31 -25.28 -6.27 -4.14
C LYS A 31 -23.88 -6.01 -3.60
N VAL A 32 -23.76 -5.26 -2.51
CA VAL A 32 -22.46 -4.99 -1.88
C VAL A 32 -21.88 -6.26 -1.27
N LYS A 33 -22.71 -7.12 -0.68
CA LYS A 33 -22.29 -8.41 -0.12
C LYS A 33 -21.78 -9.37 -1.20
N GLU A 34 -22.42 -9.42 -2.36
CA GLU A 34 -21.93 -10.18 -3.51
C GLU A 34 -20.60 -9.64 -4.04
N ALA A 35 -20.49 -8.31 -4.24
CA ALA A 35 -19.22 -7.69 -4.65
C ALA A 35 -18.09 -7.90 -3.63
N THR A 36 -18.42 -7.90 -2.33
CA THR A 36 -17.48 -8.21 -1.24
C THR A 36 -17.00 -9.65 -1.35
N LYS A 37 -17.91 -10.58 -1.61
CA LYS A 37 -17.58 -12.01 -1.76
C LYS A 37 -16.68 -12.25 -2.97
N GLU A 38 -16.98 -11.66 -4.12
CA GLU A 38 -16.14 -11.74 -5.32
C GLU A 38 -14.73 -11.18 -5.06
N THR A 39 -14.63 -10.05 -4.36
CA THR A 39 -13.35 -9.44 -3.98
C THR A 39 -12.56 -10.33 -3.02
N VAL A 40 -13.23 -10.91 -2.01
CA VAL A 40 -12.62 -11.84 -1.05
C VAL A 40 -12.14 -13.12 -1.73
N ASP A 41 -12.90 -13.64 -2.69
CA ASP A 41 -12.53 -14.83 -3.46
C ASP A 41 -11.34 -14.55 -4.41
N ALA A 42 -11.30 -13.38 -5.05
CA ALA A 42 -10.17 -12.94 -5.87
C ALA A 42 -8.89 -12.78 -5.02
N ILE A 43 -9.00 -12.19 -3.84
CA ILE A 43 -7.91 -12.07 -2.87
C ILE A 43 -7.46 -13.45 -2.38
N THR A 44 -8.38 -14.33 -2.02
CA THR A 44 -8.07 -15.70 -1.56
C THR A 44 -7.35 -16.50 -2.65
N LYS A 45 -7.72 -16.29 -3.91
CA LYS A 45 -7.04 -16.90 -5.05
C LYS A 45 -5.62 -16.33 -5.22
N ALA A 46 -5.43 -15.02 -5.13
CA ALA A 46 -4.13 -14.36 -5.19
C ALA A 46 -3.21 -14.79 -4.03
N VAL A 47 -3.76 -14.93 -2.81
CA VAL A 47 -3.07 -15.43 -1.61
C VAL A 47 -2.60 -16.87 -1.81
N ASN A 48 -3.44 -17.73 -2.39
CA ASN A 48 -3.11 -19.13 -2.59
C ASN A 48 -2.13 -19.35 -3.76
N SER A 49 -2.11 -18.48 -4.77
CA SER A 49 -1.08 -18.51 -5.83
C SER A 49 0.28 -17.99 -5.35
N ALA A 50 0.33 -17.20 -4.27
CA ALA A 50 1.54 -16.58 -3.74
C ALA A 50 2.34 -17.46 -2.75
N LYS A 51 2.04 -18.76 -2.65
CA LYS A 51 2.54 -19.66 -1.59
C LYS A 51 3.97 -20.23 -1.81
N GLY A 52 4.73 -19.71 -2.77
CA GLY A 52 6.14 -20.06 -2.99
C GLY A 52 7.07 -18.93 -2.56
N ASP A 53 7.76 -19.14 -1.43
CA ASP A 53 9.02 -18.51 -1.00
C ASP A 53 9.21 -16.98 -1.19
N ALA A 54 8.79 -16.19 -0.17
CA ALA A 54 9.18 -14.81 0.24
C ALA A 54 9.57 -13.77 -0.85
N PRO A 55 8.94 -12.57 -0.98
CA PRO A 55 8.58 -11.58 0.06
C PRO A 55 7.11 -11.09 -0.02
N LEU A 56 6.27 -11.85 -0.73
CA LEU A 56 4.84 -11.59 -0.93
C LEU A 56 4.04 -11.38 0.37
N SER A 57 4.54 -11.84 1.53
CA SER A 57 3.84 -11.68 2.81
C SER A 57 3.58 -10.22 3.19
N PHE A 58 4.55 -9.32 2.98
CA PHE A 58 4.42 -7.94 3.45
C PHE A 58 3.45 -7.13 2.58
N ARG A 59 3.67 -7.10 1.26
CA ARG A 59 2.76 -6.43 0.31
C ARG A 59 1.33 -6.97 0.45
N LEU A 60 1.17 -8.28 0.60
CA LEU A 60 -0.13 -8.89 0.85
C LEU A 60 -0.80 -8.40 2.15
N MET A 61 -0.06 -8.31 3.26
CA MET A 61 -0.61 -7.77 4.52
C MET A 61 -1.09 -6.32 4.35
N VAL A 62 -0.35 -5.51 3.59
CA VAL A 62 -0.73 -4.11 3.31
C VAL A 62 -1.95 -4.04 2.38
N VAL A 63 -2.02 -4.86 1.32
CA VAL A 63 -3.20 -4.96 0.44
C VAL A 63 -4.44 -5.40 1.23
N LEU A 64 -4.29 -6.38 2.11
CA LEU A 64 -5.37 -6.85 2.99
C LEU A 64 -5.82 -5.75 3.95
N GLY A 65 -4.88 -5.03 4.56
CA GLY A 65 -5.17 -3.90 5.45
C GLY A 65 -5.88 -2.75 4.71
N GLY A 66 -5.39 -2.39 3.52
CA GLY A 66 -6.03 -1.38 2.66
C GLY A 66 -7.43 -1.79 2.21
N THR A 67 -7.62 -3.06 1.84
CA THR A 67 -8.94 -3.59 1.49
C THR A 67 -9.90 -3.56 2.67
N ALA A 68 -9.46 -4.02 3.84
CA ALA A 68 -10.24 -3.96 5.07
C ALA A 68 -10.64 -2.51 5.39
N MET A 69 -9.71 -1.56 5.25
CA MET A 69 -9.97 -0.13 5.44
C MET A 69 -11.04 0.40 4.47
N ILE A 70 -10.99 0.03 3.19
CA ILE A 70 -12.04 0.41 2.22
C ILE A 70 -13.40 -0.12 2.68
N VAL A 71 -13.47 -1.41 2.98
CA VAL A 71 -14.73 -2.09 3.32
C VAL A 71 -15.33 -1.49 4.59
N THR A 72 -14.56 -1.37 5.67
CA THR A 72 -15.07 -0.87 6.95
C THR A 72 -15.55 0.58 6.84
N ASN A 73 -14.83 1.41 6.09
CA ASN A 73 -15.19 2.83 5.95
C ASN A 73 -16.33 3.05 4.97
N PHE A 74 -16.45 2.24 3.91
CA PHE A 74 -17.57 2.33 2.98
C PHE A 74 -18.92 2.13 3.68
N PHE A 75 -19.06 1.08 4.50
CA PHE A 75 -20.26 0.86 5.29
C PHE A 75 -20.48 1.96 6.35
N SER A 76 -19.38 2.48 6.92
CA SER A 76 -19.44 3.55 7.93
C SER A 76 -19.95 4.87 7.37
N ILE A 77 -19.68 5.21 6.10
CA ILE A 77 -20.16 6.44 5.47
C ILE A 77 -21.69 6.50 5.50
N PHE A 78 -22.36 5.43 5.09
CA PHE A 78 -23.82 5.40 5.05
C PHE A 78 -24.43 5.54 6.45
N GLY A 79 -23.90 4.80 7.43
CA GLY A 79 -24.36 4.88 8.82
C GLY A 79 -24.15 6.27 9.44
N ARG A 80 -23.01 6.91 9.17
CA ARG A 80 -22.67 8.23 9.72
C ARG A 80 -23.41 9.37 9.05
N PHE A 81 -23.72 9.22 7.77
CA PHE A 81 -24.55 10.16 7.04
C PHE A 81 -25.97 10.22 7.63
N LEU A 82 -26.57 9.06 7.94
CA LEU A 82 -27.88 8.98 8.56
C LEU A 82 -27.90 9.48 10.01
N THR A 83 -26.80 9.31 10.76
CA THR A 83 -26.66 9.85 12.13
C THR A 83 -26.20 11.31 12.17
N LEU A 84 -26.09 11.98 11.01
CA LEU A 84 -25.62 13.37 10.85
C LEU A 84 -24.21 13.63 11.41
N ASN A 85 -23.38 12.59 11.57
CA ASN A 85 -21.99 12.71 11.95
C ASN A 85 -21.12 13.01 10.72
N LEU A 86 -21.18 14.26 10.26
CA LEU A 86 -20.48 14.71 9.05
C LEU A 86 -18.96 14.57 9.17
N THR A 87 -18.38 14.85 10.34
CA THR A 87 -16.94 14.72 10.57
C THR A 87 -16.48 13.28 10.36
N GLY A 88 -17.18 12.31 10.98
CA GLY A 88 -16.87 10.90 10.79
C GLY A 88 -17.14 10.42 9.36
N ALA A 89 -18.16 10.95 8.67
CA ALA A 89 -18.41 10.61 7.27
C ALA A 89 -17.27 11.09 6.35
N ILE A 90 -16.75 12.31 6.59
CA ILE A 90 -15.60 12.86 5.85
C ILE A 90 -14.34 12.03 6.12
N ILE A 91 -14.05 11.69 7.38
CA ILE A 91 -12.89 10.86 7.73
C ILE A 91 -12.98 9.49 7.03
N SER A 92 -14.15 8.85 7.04
CA SER A 92 -14.34 7.58 6.34
C SER A 92 -14.18 7.70 4.82
N LEU A 93 -14.61 8.80 4.21
CA LEU A 93 -14.38 9.06 2.80
C LEU A 93 -12.88 9.12 2.46
N TYR A 94 -12.08 9.84 3.26
CA TYR A 94 -10.63 9.88 3.10
C TYR A 94 -9.98 8.50 3.29
N CYS A 95 -10.44 7.71 4.26
CA CYS A 95 -9.93 6.36 4.48
C CYS A 95 -10.22 5.42 3.30
N VAL A 96 -11.38 5.56 2.64
CA VAL A 96 -11.68 4.80 1.41
C VAL A 96 -10.73 5.20 0.28
N ILE A 97 -10.52 6.50 0.07
CA ILE A 97 -9.62 7.01 -0.99
C ILE A 97 -8.19 6.53 -0.75
N PHE A 98 -7.66 6.70 0.46
CA PHE A 98 -6.31 6.21 0.77
C PHE A 98 -6.22 4.69 0.68
N GLY A 99 -7.26 3.96 1.06
CA GLY A 99 -7.29 2.50 0.92
C GLY A 99 -7.19 2.06 -0.53
N LEU A 100 -7.90 2.73 -1.44
CA LEU A 100 -7.79 2.48 -2.88
C LEU A 100 -6.38 2.78 -3.40
N ILE A 101 -5.77 3.88 -2.98
CA ILE A 101 -4.39 4.22 -3.34
C ILE A 101 -3.42 3.14 -2.84
N ILE A 102 -3.55 2.72 -1.57
CA ILE A 102 -2.67 1.70 -0.98
C ILE A 102 -2.81 0.36 -1.71
N VAL A 103 -4.02 -0.10 -1.97
CA VAL A 103 -4.26 -1.34 -2.71
C VAL A 103 -3.65 -1.25 -4.11
N LEU A 104 -3.82 -0.12 -4.80
CA LEU A 104 -3.27 0.12 -6.14
C LEU A 104 -1.74 0.18 -6.16
N LEU A 105 -1.12 0.75 -5.12
CA LEU A 105 0.35 0.81 -5.00
C LEU A 105 0.97 -0.56 -4.71
N GLU A 106 0.27 -1.42 -3.96
CA GLU A 106 0.81 -2.70 -3.46
C GLU A 106 0.34 -3.93 -4.24
N SER A 107 -0.70 -3.81 -5.07
CA SER A 107 -1.21 -4.93 -5.87
C SER A 107 -0.28 -5.36 -7.01
N GLY A 108 0.74 -4.55 -7.36
CA GLY A 108 1.68 -4.85 -8.45
C GLY A 108 1.03 -4.94 -9.83
N THR A 109 -0.27 -4.64 -9.94
CA THR A 109 -0.97 -4.56 -11.22
C THR A 109 -0.51 -3.33 -11.96
N SER A 110 -0.20 -3.45 -13.26
CA SER A 110 0.14 -2.32 -14.13
C SER A 110 -0.88 -1.20 -13.94
N MET A 111 -0.46 -0.15 -13.23
CA MET A 111 -1.30 0.99 -12.94
C MET A 111 -1.69 1.66 -14.27
N PRO A 112 -2.90 2.27 -14.36
CA PRO A 112 -3.23 3.10 -15.51
C PRO A 112 -2.19 4.21 -15.65
N GLU A 113 -1.69 4.45 -16.86
CA GLU A 113 -0.64 5.47 -17.11
C GLU A 113 -1.00 6.86 -16.55
N SER A 114 -2.29 7.22 -16.55
CA SER A 114 -2.78 8.47 -15.97
C SER A 114 -2.53 8.60 -14.47
N VAL A 115 -2.65 7.50 -13.73
CA VAL A 115 -2.41 7.47 -12.27
C VAL A 115 -0.92 7.52 -11.98
N VAL A 116 -0.12 6.75 -12.74
CA VAL A 116 1.35 6.74 -12.65
C VAL A 116 1.90 8.14 -12.90
N SER A 117 1.48 8.79 -13.99
CA SER A 117 1.89 10.16 -14.32
C SER A 117 1.53 11.16 -13.22
N SER A 118 0.33 11.05 -12.63
CA SER A 118 -0.10 11.94 -11.56
C SER A 118 0.72 11.73 -10.27
N ILE A 119 1.08 10.49 -9.96
CA ILE A 119 1.92 10.17 -8.80
C ILE A 119 3.33 10.73 -9.01
N HIS A 120 3.92 10.54 -10.19
CA HIS A 120 5.25 11.10 -10.51
C HIS A 120 5.26 12.64 -10.47
N GLU A 121 4.17 13.28 -10.91
CA GLU A 121 4.08 14.75 -10.96
C GLU A 121 3.86 15.38 -9.58
N TYR A 122 2.95 14.83 -8.76
CA TYR A 122 2.52 15.47 -7.52
C TYR A 122 3.02 14.79 -6.24
N ALA A 123 3.38 13.51 -6.31
CA ALA A 123 3.62 12.67 -5.14
C ALA A 123 4.86 11.79 -5.29
N LYS A 124 5.97 12.37 -5.78
CA LYS A 124 7.28 11.71 -5.95
C LYS A 124 7.76 10.94 -4.71
N PHE A 125 7.35 11.36 -3.52
CA PHE A 125 7.70 10.66 -2.29
C PHE A 125 7.07 9.25 -2.18
N LEU A 126 5.93 8.98 -2.84
CA LEU A 126 5.25 7.67 -2.85
C LEU A 126 5.96 6.62 -3.71
N GLU A 127 6.90 7.04 -4.56
CA GLU A 127 7.79 6.11 -5.25
C GLU A 127 8.71 5.40 -4.26
N PHE A 128 9.11 6.08 -3.18
CA PHE A 128 9.96 5.50 -2.15
C PHE A 128 9.17 4.64 -1.16
N THR A 129 9.75 3.51 -0.79
CA THR A 129 9.17 2.57 0.20
C THR A 129 8.89 3.23 1.55
N TRP A 130 9.75 4.15 2.00
CA TRP A 130 9.52 4.90 3.25
C TRP A 130 8.36 5.90 3.12
N GLY A 131 8.15 6.49 1.94
CA GLY A 131 7.04 7.41 1.68
C GLY A 131 5.70 6.69 1.63
N ARG A 132 5.67 5.47 1.09
CA ARG A 132 4.50 4.57 1.20
C ARG A 132 4.21 4.20 2.66
N GLY A 133 5.25 3.92 3.44
CA GLY A 133 5.13 3.70 4.89
C GLY A 133 4.48 4.88 5.62
N LEU A 134 4.82 6.12 5.26
CA LEU A 134 4.18 7.32 5.80
C LEU A 134 2.69 7.38 5.44
N LEU A 135 2.31 7.04 4.21
CA LEU A 135 0.90 6.96 3.79
C LEU A 135 0.13 5.93 4.63
N TYR A 136 0.73 4.78 4.96
CA TYR A 136 0.08 3.76 5.79
C TYR A 136 -0.14 4.24 7.22
N ILE A 137 0.85 4.93 7.82
CA ILE A 137 0.73 5.53 9.16
C ILE A 137 -0.37 6.60 9.16
N LEU A 138 -0.36 7.50 8.16
CA LEU A 138 -1.37 8.55 8.06
C LEU A 138 -2.77 7.96 7.94
N SER A 139 -2.94 6.96 7.08
CA SER A 139 -4.23 6.29 6.86
C SER A 139 -4.68 5.53 8.10
N GLY A 140 -3.78 4.80 8.75
CA GLY A 140 -4.06 4.05 9.97
C GLY A 140 -4.46 4.97 11.14
N THR A 141 -3.70 6.03 11.38
CA THR A 141 -3.99 7.01 12.44
C THR A 141 -5.29 7.79 12.18
N LEU A 142 -5.58 8.12 10.91
CA LEU A 142 -6.84 8.74 10.53
C LEU A 142 -8.02 7.80 10.80
N GLN A 143 -7.88 6.50 10.51
CA GLN A 143 -8.90 5.50 10.81
C GLN A 143 -9.09 5.31 12.32
N LEU A 144 -8.04 5.38 13.14
CA LEU A 144 -8.16 5.31 14.61
C LEU A 144 -9.06 6.43 15.19
N SER A 145 -9.15 7.57 14.50
CA SER A 145 -10.02 8.70 14.89
C SER A 145 -11.52 8.35 14.91
N ASN A 146 -11.91 7.26 14.26
CA ASN A 146 -13.30 6.84 14.13
C ASN A 146 -13.87 6.12 15.36
N TRP A 147 -13.02 5.74 16.33
CA TRP A 147 -13.38 5.05 17.59
C TRP A 147 -14.22 3.76 17.47
N GLY A 148 -14.44 3.24 16.26
CA GLY A 148 -15.11 1.96 16.03
C GLY A 148 -14.20 0.78 16.41
N PRO A 149 -14.71 -0.32 16.99
CA PRO A 149 -13.87 -1.44 17.41
C PRO A 149 -13.09 -2.09 16.25
N ILE A 150 -13.71 -2.18 15.07
CA ILE A 150 -13.05 -2.70 13.87
C ILE A 150 -12.05 -1.68 13.30
N ASP A 151 -12.41 -0.39 13.32
CA ASP A 151 -11.52 0.70 12.89
C ASP A 151 -10.25 0.78 13.74
N LEU A 152 -10.35 0.49 15.05
CA LEU A 152 -9.20 0.42 15.95
C LEU A 152 -8.24 -0.69 15.55
N ILE A 153 -8.74 -1.89 15.25
CA ILE A 153 -7.91 -3.04 14.87
C ILE A 153 -7.19 -2.77 13.56
N VAL A 154 -7.93 -2.34 12.52
CA VAL A 154 -7.37 -2.05 11.20
C VAL A 154 -6.40 -0.86 11.26
N GLY A 155 -6.75 0.20 11.99
CA GLY A 155 -5.91 1.39 12.13
C GLY A 155 -4.58 1.11 12.83
N TRP A 156 -4.58 0.30 13.90
CA TRP A 156 -3.35 -0.11 14.57
C TRP A 156 -2.48 -1.00 13.67
N LEU A 157 -3.08 -1.95 12.98
CA LEU A 157 -2.37 -2.81 12.02
C LEU A 157 -1.68 -1.97 10.93
N MET A 158 -2.41 -1.05 10.30
CA MET A 158 -1.86 -0.18 9.24
C MET A 158 -0.73 0.72 9.75
N THR A 159 -0.86 1.23 10.98
CA THR A 159 0.18 2.04 11.61
C THR A 159 1.46 1.23 11.83
N ILE A 160 1.34 -0.02 12.31
CA ILE A 160 2.49 -0.91 12.53
C ILE A 160 3.17 -1.27 11.21
N LEU A 161 2.39 -1.62 10.18
CA LEU A 161 2.90 -1.92 8.84
C LEU A 161 3.62 -0.71 8.24
N GLY A 162 3.11 0.50 8.46
CA GLY A 162 3.75 1.74 8.06
C GLY A 162 5.08 2.01 8.76
N VAL A 163 5.16 1.81 10.07
CA VAL A 163 6.43 1.93 10.82
C VAL A 163 7.45 0.92 10.32
N PHE A 164 7.03 -0.33 10.09
CA PHE A 164 7.90 -1.36 9.54
C PHE A 164 8.43 -0.98 8.15
N ALA A 165 7.57 -0.50 7.25
CA ALA A 165 7.98 -0.04 5.92
C ALA A 165 8.99 1.10 5.97
N ILE A 166 8.83 2.06 6.89
CA ILE A 166 9.81 3.14 7.08
C ILE A 166 11.15 2.59 7.56
N ILE A 167 11.15 1.71 8.56
CA ILE A 167 12.39 1.12 9.10
C ILE A 167 13.15 0.34 8.02
N VAL A 168 12.45 -0.53 7.28
CA VAL A 168 13.04 -1.30 6.19
C VAL A 168 13.51 -0.39 5.07
N GLY A 169 12.70 0.62 4.68
CA GLY A 169 13.07 1.59 3.65
C GLY A 169 14.34 2.37 3.99
N VAL A 170 14.42 2.92 5.20
CA VAL A 170 15.61 3.66 5.67
C VAL A 170 16.83 2.75 5.81
N SER A 171 16.68 1.54 6.36
CA SER A 171 17.78 0.59 6.48
C SER A 171 18.31 0.17 5.10
N THR A 172 17.41 -0.09 4.15
CA THR A 172 17.77 -0.44 2.77
C THR A 172 18.51 0.70 2.10
N ALA A 173 17.99 1.92 2.18
CA ALA A 173 18.65 3.09 1.61
C ALA A 173 20.07 3.30 2.18
N LYS A 174 20.25 3.12 3.49
CA LYS A 174 21.56 3.21 4.13
C LYS A 174 22.51 2.12 3.61
N LYS A 175 22.07 0.85 3.57
CA LYS A 175 22.89 -0.26 3.09
C LYS A 175 23.23 -0.13 1.61
N LEU A 176 22.28 0.31 0.79
CA LEU A 176 22.52 0.56 -0.62
C LEU A 176 23.54 1.68 -0.84
N LYS A 177 23.51 2.74 -0.03
CA LYS A 177 24.54 3.79 -0.06
C LYS A 177 25.91 3.29 0.38
N GLU A 178 25.97 2.40 1.36
CA GLU A 178 27.22 1.73 1.76
C GLU A 178 27.72 0.81 0.62
N LEU A 179 26.81 0.15 -0.11
CA LEU A 179 27.13 -0.70 -1.24
C LEU A 179 27.71 0.10 -2.40
N THR A 180 27.10 1.24 -2.75
CA THR A 180 27.63 2.11 -3.80
C THR A 180 28.99 2.70 -3.43
N ALA A 181 29.19 3.06 -2.16
CA ALA A 181 30.47 3.58 -1.67
C ALA A 181 31.57 2.51 -1.62
N ALA A 182 31.22 1.22 -1.48
CA ALA A 182 32.18 0.11 -1.51
C ALA A 182 32.68 -0.27 -2.92
N ILE A 183 32.06 0.30 -3.95
CA ILE A 183 32.38 0.09 -5.37
C ILE A 183 32.89 1.42 -5.92
N GLU A 184 34.20 1.57 -6.02
CA GLU A 184 34.82 2.86 -6.33
C GLU A 184 34.92 3.15 -7.83
N THR A 185 34.99 2.11 -8.67
CA THR A 185 35.21 2.26 -10.11
C THR A 185 34.22 1.40 -10.91
N GLU A 186 33.93 1.84 -12.14
CA GLU A 186 33.12 1.06 -13.08
C GLU A 186 33.73 -0.31 -13.38
N GLU A 187 35.06 -0.43 -13.41
CA GLU A 187 35.76 -1.70 -13.60
C GLU A 187 35.53 -2.66 -12.42
N ASP A 188 35.55 -2.17 -11.18
CA ASP A 188 35.23 -2.96 -9.98
C ASP A 188 33.75 -3.38 -10.00
N LEU A 189 32.84 -2.47 -10.39
CA LEU A 189 31.43 -2.78 -10.55
C LEU A 189 31.21 -3.93 -11.55
N LYS A 190 31.76 -3.81 -12.77
CA LYS A 190 31.62 -4.83 -13.82
C LYS A 190 32.20 -6.17 -13.38
N LYS A 191 33.35 -6.15 -12.70
CA LYS A 191 33.99 -7.37 -12.19
C LYS A 191 33.09 -8.05 -11.15
N ARG A 192 32.63 -7.32 -10.14
CA ARG A 192 31.77 -7.88 -9.08
C ARG A 192 30.42 -8.34 -9.61
N TRP A 193 29.88 -7.63 -10.59
CA TRP A 193 28.65 -8.01 -11.29
C TRP A 193 28.81 -9.37 -11.96
N SER A 194 29.85 -9.53 -12.79
CA SER A 194 30.15 -10.80 -13.46
C SER A 194 30.47 -11.96 -12.50
N GLU A 195 30.91 -11.66 -11.27
CA GLU A 195 31.14 -12.68 -10.23
C GLU A 195 29.88 -13.04 -9.45
N ALA A 196 28.82 -12.23 -9.54
CA ALA A 196 27.54 -12.45 -8.86
C ALA A 196 26.48 -13.06 -9.78
N ASP A 197 26.46 -12.66 -11.05
CA ASP A 197 25.67 -13.26 -12.14
C ASP A 197 26.17 -14.69 -12.39
N ALA A 198 25.56 -15.64 -11.69
CA ALA A 198 26.04 -17.01 -11.61
C ALA A 198 25.55 -17.85 -12.79
N ASP A 199 24.39 -17.52 -13.34
CA ASP A 199 23.82 -18.18 -14.50
C ASP A 199 24.19 -17.51 -15.84
N GLY A 200 24.74 -16.29 -15.80
CA GLY A 200 25.27 -15.57 -16.95
C GLY A 200 24.18 -14.95 -17.83
N ASP A 201 22.99 -14.69 -17.26
CA ASP A 201 21.86 -14.13 -18.00
C ASP A 201 21.96 -12.59 -18.19
N GLY A 202 22.94 -11.95 -17.55
CA GLY A 202 23.20 -10.51 -17.63
C GLY A 202 22.35 -9.68 -16.66
N SER A 203 21.58 -10.33 -15.80
CA SER A 203 20.80 -9.74 -14.72
C SER A 203 21.18 -10.34 -13.37
N LEU A 204 20.66 -9.79 -12.28
CA LEU A 204 20.78 -10.41 -10.95
C LEU A 204 19.40 -10.68 -10.41
N ASP A 205 19.15 -11.94 -10.04
CA ASP A 205 17.97 -12.31 -9.28
C ASP A 205 18.07 -11.90 -7.80
N ALA A 206 17.01 -12.12 -7.02
CA ALA A 206 16.97 -11.76 -5.60
C ALA A 206 18.05 -12.45 -4.75
N LYS A 207 18.46 -13.66 -5.11
CA LYS A 207 19.49 -14.43 -4.41
C LYS A 207 20.88 -13.96 -4.82
N GLU A 208 21.10 -13.70 -6.10
CA GLU A 208 22.35 -13.18 -6.63
C GLU A 208 22.63 -11.77 -6.11
N LEU A 209 21.60 -10.91 -6.00
CA LEU A 209 21.75 -9.60 -5.35
C LEU A 209 22.11 -9.73 -3.86
N TYR A 210 21.54 -10.72 -3.16
CA TYR A 210 21.90 -11.00 -1.77
C TYR A 210 23.38 -11.40 -1.66
N ASP A 211 23.83 -12.32 -2.51
CA ASP A 211 25.22 -12.78 -2.53
C ASP A 211 26.18 -11.66 -2.95
N PHE A 212 25.79 -10.83 -3.93
CA PHE A 212 26.52 -9.65 -4.37
C PHE A 212 26.76 -8.68 -3.21
N ALA A 213 25.71 -8.35 -2.45
CA ALA A 213 25.83 -7.45 -1.32
C ALA A 213 26.61 -8.07 -0.15
N GLU A 214 26.46 -9.37 0.12
CA GLU A 214 27.21 -10.06 1.17
C GLU A 214 28.71 -10.09 0.86
N LYS A 215 29.09 -10.31 -0.41
CA LYS A 215 30.49 -10.20 -0.88
C LYS A 215 31.05 -8.78 -0.71
N ALA A 216 30.21 -7.75 -0.80
CA ALA A 216 30.58 -6.37 -0.49
C ALA A 216 30.60 -6.05 1.01
N GLY A 217 30.34 -7.03 1.88
CA GLY A 217 30.36 -6.88 3.34
C GLY A 217 29.03 -6.46 3.96
N LEU A 218 27.94 -6.43 3.18
CA LEU A 218 26.63 -5.95 3.60
C LEU A 218 25.61 -7.08 3.62
N LYS A 219 25.01 -7.33 4.79
CA LYS A 219 23.95 -8.33 4.92
C LYS A 219 22.59 -7.65 4.78
N LEU A 220 21.90 -7.90 3.68
CA LEU A 220 20.52 -7.48 3.49
C LEU A 220 19.56 -8.60 3.89
N SER A 221 18.50 -8.25 4.62
CA SER A 221 17.39 -9.16 4.86
C SER A 221 16.52 -9.31 3.61
N LYS A 222 15.67 -10.33 3.56
CA LYS A 222 14.73 -10.57 2.44
C LYS A 222 13.84 -9.36 2.13
N TYR A 223 13.42 -8.61 3.16
CA TYR A 223 12.62 -7.40 2.99
C TYR A 223 13.44 -6.22 2.44
N GLU A 224 14.72 -6.14 2.81
CA GLU A 224 15.62 -5.11 2.28
C GLU A 224 16.02 -5.42 0.83
N ILE A 225 16.21 -6.69 0.46
CA ILE A 225 16.38 -7.11 -0.94
C ILE A 225 15.15 -6.72 -1.76
N ALA A 226 13.95 -7.11 -1.33
CA ALA A 226 12.72 -6.73 -2.04
C ALA A 226 12.54 -5.21 -2.15
N THR A 227 13.00 -4.47 -1.14
CA THR A 227 12.99 -3.00 -1.15
C THR A 227 14.03 -2.44 -2.11
N ALA A 228 15.21 -3.06 -2.21
CA ALA A 228 16.25 -2.69 -3.16
C ALA A 228 15.78 -2.87 -4.60
N PHE A 229 15.17 -4.02 -4.92
CA PHE A 229 14.52 -4.25 -6.21
C PHE A 229 13.51 -3.13 -6.51
N SER A 230 12.57 -2.85 -5.59
CA SER A 230 11.59 -1.78 -5.80
C SER A 230 12.18 -0.36 -5.96
N THR A 231 13.46 -0.17 -5.66
CA THR A 231 14.17 1.10 -5.79
C THR A 231 14.97 1.19 -7.10
N ILE A 232 15.46 0.05 -7.61
CA ILE A 232 16.45 -0.01 -8.70
C ILE A 232 15.82 -0.58 -9.98
N ASP A 233 15.06 -1.66 -9.85
CA ASP A 233 14.35 -2.32 -10.95
C ASP A 233 13.22 -1.38 -11.45
N LYS A 234 13.36 -0.92 -12.69
CA LYS A 234 12.43 0.04 -13.31
C LYS A 234 11.38 -0.66 -14.13
N ASN A 235 11.70 -1.81 -14.69
CA ASN A 235 10.84 -2.54 -15.61
C ASN A 235 9.91 -3.53 -14.86
N PHE A 236 10.18 -3.76 -13.57
CA PHE A 236 9.45 -4.63 -12.65
C PHE A 236 9.39 -6.09 -13.12
N ASP A 237 10.45 -6.59 -13.75
CA ASP A 237 10.59 -7.99 -14.16
C ASP A 237 11.17 -8.90 -13.06
N ASP A 238 11.42 -8.34 -11.86
CA ASP A 238 12.07 -9.00 -10.72
C ASP A 238 13.51 -9.48 -11.04
N LEU A 239 14.12 -8.96 -12.10
CA LEU A 239 15.49 -9.22 -12.54
C LEU A 239 16.25 -7.89 -12.68
N LEU A 240 17.29 -7.71 -11.89
CA LEU A 240 17.99 -6.43 -11.88
C LEU A 240 19.01 -6.40 -13.01
N GLN A 241 18.77 -5.62 -14.07
CA GLN A 241 19.67 -5.54 -15.22
C GLN A 241 20.88 -4.66 -14.90
N PHE A 242 22.04 -4.96 -15.50
CA PHE A 242 23.27 -4.17 -15.28
C PHE A 242 23.05 -2.67 -15.54
N GLU A 243 22.33 -2.34 -16.61
CA GLU A 243 22.06 -0.94 -16.98
C GLU A 243 21.21 -0.23 -15.92
N GLU A 244 20.19 -0.89 -15.36
CA GLU A 244 19.36 -0.33 -14.29
C GLU A 244 20.18 -0.07 -13.02
N PHE A 245 21.03 -1.03 -12.64
CA PHE A 245 21.95 -0.85 -11.51
C PHE A 245 22.96 0.27 -11.77
N TYR A 246 23.55 0.32 -12.96
CA TYR A 246 24.57 1.29 -13.33
C TYR A 246 24.01 2.71 -13.36
N GLU A 247 22.81 2.90 -13.91
CA GLU A 247 22.10 4.17 -13.88
C GLU A 247 21.77 4.61 -12.45
N TRP A 248 21.36 3.68 -11.60
CA TRP A 248 21.11 3.95 -10.19
C TRP A 248 22.40 4.30 -9.42
N TRP A 249 23.49 3.54 -9.63
CA TRP A 249 24.79 3.74 -8.99
C TRP A 249 25.46 5.06 -9.40
N ASN A 250 25.34 5.47 -10.66
CA ASN A 250 25.87 6.75 -11.16
C ASN A 250 24.97 7.94 -10.86
N LYS A 251 23.77 7.72 -10.33
CA LYS A 251 22.89 8.82 -9.94
C LYS A 251 23.54 9.53 -8.75
N ASP A 252 24.10 10.71 -9.01
CA ASP A 252 24.81 11.53 -8.02
C ASP A 252 23.86 11.91 -6.88
N ASP A 253 23.86 11.10 -5.81
CA ASP A 253 23.00 11.23 -4.63
C ASP A 253 23.53 12.31 -3.66
N ARG A 254 23.96 13.46 -4.22
CA ARG A 254 24.23 14.71 -3.52
C ARG A 254 23.01 15.64 -3.44
N GLN A 255 21.82 15.18 -3.84
CA GLN A 255 20.61 16.03 -3.84
C GLN A 255 19.40 15.50 -3.04
N ILE A 256 19.52 14.40 -2.29
CA ILE A 256 18.41 13.97 -1.42
C ILE A 256 18.95 13.59 -0.04
N VAL A 257 19.18 14.62 0.78
CA VAL A 257 19.18 14.55 2.25
C VAL A 257 18.15 15.55 2.75
#